data_AF-A0A2P4QMD2-F1
#
_entry.id   AF-A0A2P4QMD2-F1
#
_cell.length_a   1.000
_cell.length_b   1.000
_cell.length_c   1.000
_cell.angle_alpha   90.00
_cell.angle_beta   90.00
_cell.angle_gamma   90.00
#
_symmetry.space_group_name_H-M   'P 1'
#
loop_
_entity.id
_entity.type
_entity.pdbx_description
1 polymer ?
#
loop_
_entity_poly.entity_id
_entity_poly.type
_entity_poly.pdbx_seq_one_letter_code
_entity_poly.pdbx_strand_id
1 'polypeptide(L)'
;LFFRVFESYGRYFAIMLGVAKHVFSFVMILFIIIISFAHAFYILLTPQQDVDLNSPVINNDRNNPWLLTDQYYQINSDGSYSKSPVLVRQPDSSTNMFAWPQTSLLAMYLLLTGDSSSLSSFPYLERHSLALLTITFSFFTVIYLMNLFIGLLNNAIEVNNDHANYLIEKSRIIGEIELFHLFPHQRRWRTWFPDVIYYEVPVDEVRKQIHQLDSTARSSSNYSPIISSRLRDIVDVPKSYNQQQQDLLSEFEAINSFLKKINGEGIHRQFSISSIGNTSKLFKPGTPGTRDIKTYFSDPDGTYID
;
A
#
# COMPACT_ATOMS: atom_id res chain seq x y z
N LEU A 1 8.40 12.67 -11.42
CA LEU A 1 8.02 12.37 -12.82
C LEU A 1 9.12 11.58 -13.53
N PHE A 2 10.36 12.08 -13.56
CA PHE A 2 11.48 11.49 -14.31
C PHE A 2 11.84 10.03 -13.98
N PHE A 3 11.86 9.63 -12.71
CA PHE A 3 12.25 8.25 -12.33
C PHE A 3 11.16 7.19 -12.54
N ARG A 4 9.91 7.57 -12.86
CA ARG A 4 8.81 6.61 -13.10
C ARG A 4 8.90 5.91 -14.45
N VAL A 5 9.62 6.50 -15.41
CA VAL A 5 9.70 6.02 -16.80
C VAL A 5 10.63 4.83 -16.95
N PHE A 6 11.69 4.76 -16.13
CA PHE A 6 12.64 3.64 -16.14
C PHE A 6 12.05 2.42 -15.45
N GLU A 7 12.14 1.24 -16.07
CA GLU A 7 11.48 0.02 -15.59
C GLU A 7 11.97 -0.45 -14.21
N SER A 8 13.28 -0.33 -13.97
CA SER A 8 13.91 -0.71 -12.69
C SER A 8 13.41 0.12 -11.50
N TYR A 9 13.20 1.43 -11.69
CA TYR A 9 12.71 2.34 -10.65
C TYR A 9 11.18 2.50 -10.66
N GLY A 10 10.57 2.40 -11.82
CA GLY A 10 9.15 2.63 -12.06
C GLY A 10 8.27 1.66 -11.30
N ARG A 11 8.69 0.40 -11.14
CA ARG A 11 7.97 -0.60 -10.33
C ARG A 11 7.89 -0.18 -8.86
N TYR A 12 9.02 0.21 -8.26
CA TYR A 12 9.04 0.70 -6.88
C TYR A 12 8.24 1.99 -6.70
N PHE A 13 8.30 2.91 -7.67
CA PHE A 13 7.48 4.13 -7.62
C PHE A 13 5.99 3.85 -7.73
N ALA A 14 5.56 2.88 -8.55
CA ALA A 14 4.16 2.48 -8.65
C ALA A 14 3.66 1.87 -7.33
N ILE A 15 4.48 1.02 -6.69
CA ILE A 15 4.18 0.48 -5.35
C ILE A 15 4.08 1.63 -4.33
N MET A 16 5.08 2.51 -4.25
CA MET A 16 5.08 3.66 -3.33
C MET A 16 3.83 4.54 -3.48
N LEU A 17 3.44 4.87 -4.71
CA LEU A 17 2.28 5.72 -4.95
C LEU A 17 0.95 4.99 -4.65
N GLY A 18 0.87 3.71 -5.02
CA GLY A 18 -0.28 2.87 -4.73
C GLY A 18 -0.50 2.71 -3.23
N VAL A 19 0.57 2.38 -2.51
CA VAL A 19 0.58 2.31 -1.05
C VAL A 19 0.18 3.65 -0.44
N ALA A 20 0.75 4.77 -0.90
CA ALA A 20 0.42 6.10 -0.40
C ALA A 20 -1.09 6.40 -0.53
N LYS A 21 -1.74 6.04 -1.65
CA LYS A 21 -3.20 6.18 -1.83
C LYS A 21 -3.96 5.34 -0.80
N HIS A 22 -3.51 4.12 -0.52
CA HIS A 22 -4.14 3.22 0.45
C HIS A 22 -3.99 3.69 1.91
N VAL A 23 -2.82 4.20 2.31
CA VAL A 23 -2.57 4.62 3.71
C VAL A 23 -2.91 6.09 3.99
N PHE A 24 -3.28 6.88 2.97
CA PHE A 24 -3.54 8.32 3.12
C PHE A 24 -4.59 8.64 4.21
N SER A 25 -5.69 7.88 4.24
CA SER A 25 -6.74 8.06 5.25
C SER A 25 -6.20 7.85 6.68
N PHE A 26 -5.34 6.85 6.85
CA PHE A 26 -4.70 6.57 8.13
C PHE A 26 -3.75 7.71 8.55
N VAL A 27 -2.94 8.22 7.62
CA VAL A 27 -2.02 9.34 7.89
C VAL A 27 -2.79 10.59 8.32
N MET A 28 -3.96 10.85 7.74
CA MET A 28 -4.84 11.96 8.17
C MET A 28 -5.35 11.78 9.59
N ILE A 29 -5.77 10.57 9.96
CA ILE A 29 -6.19 10.25 11.33
C ILE A 29 -5.02 10.47 12.30
N LEU A 30 -3.83 9.95 11.97
CA LEU A 30 -2.61 10.14 12.76
C LEU A 30 -2.29 11.62 12.96
N PHE A 31 -2.41 12.45 11.91
CA PHE A 31 -2.18 13.88 11.99
C PHE A 31 -3.14 14.60 12.95
N ILE A 32 -4.44 14.27 12.91
CA ILE A 32 -5.45 14.84 13.82
C ILE A 32 -5.14 14.46 15.28
N ILE A 33 -4.72 13.23 15.52
CA ILE A 33 -4.33 12.74 16.84
C ILE A 33 -3.12 13.53 17.35
N ILE A 34 -2.08 13.70 16.53
CA ILE A 34 -0.87 14.45 16.89
C ILE A 34 -1.22 15.90 17.23
N ILE A 35 -2.07 16.56 16.44
CA ILE A 35 -2.54 17.93 16.75
C ILE A 35 -3.28 17.97 18.08
N SER A 36 -4.15 16.99 18.35
CA SER A 36 -4.93 16.93 19.58
C SER A 36 -4.04 16.81 20.82
N PHE A 37 -3.03 15.93 20.77
CA PHE A 37 -2.05 15.81 21.85
C PHE A 37 -1.14 17.03 21.93
N ALA A 38 -0.66 17.59 20.80
CA ALA A 38 0.15 18.81 20.79
C ALA A 38 -0.58 19.97 21.47
N HIS A 39 -1.89 20.09 21.21
CA HIS A 39 -2.72 21.10 21.86
C HIS A 39 -2.89 20.83 23.36
N ALA A 40 -3.06 19.56 23.77
CA ALA A 40 -3.16 19.20 25.19
C ALA A 40 -1.85 19.47 25.96
N PHE A 41 -0.70 19.10 25.39
CA PHE A 41 0.61 19.39 25.95
C PHE A 41 0.90 20.90 25.97
N TYR A 42 0.52 21.62 24.91
CA TYR A 42 0.60 23.08 24.86
C TYR A 42 -0.15 23.70 26.04
N ILE A 43 -1.43 23.40 26.23
CA ILE A 43 -2.20 23.93 27.37
C ILE A 43 -1.54 23.61 28.71
N LEU A 44 -0.99 22.40 28.87
CA LEU A 44 -0.40 21.96 30.13
C LEU A 44 0.96 22.60 30.43
N LEU A 45 1.77 22.85 29.40
CA LEU A 45 3.19 23.23 29.52
C LEU A 45 3.50 24.66 29.03
N THR A 46 2.49 25.40 28.57
CA THR A 46 2.63 26.82 28.23
C THR A 46 2.92 27.64 29.49
N PRO A 47 3.85 28.60 29.45
CA PRO A 47 4.04 29.59 30.50
C PRO A 47 2.80 30.48 30.69
N GLN A 48 2.51 30.88 31.92
CA GLN A 48 1.36 31.75 32.23
C GLN A 48 1.56 33.20 31.82
N GLN A 49 2.81 33.63 31.63
CA GLN A 49 3.19 34.99 31.27
C GLN A 49 4.10 34.95 30.04
N ASP A 50 4.12 36.05 29.29
CA ASP A 50 5.04 36.21 28.18
C ASP A 50 6.49 36.12 28.68
N VAL A 51 7.27 35.24 28.05
CA VAL A 51 8.66 34.98 28.42
C VAL A 51 9.57 35.74 27.46
N ASP A 52 10.42 36.60 28.01
CA ASP A 52 11.59 37.12 27.30
C ASP A 52 12.80 36.21 27.58
N LEU A 53 13.43 35.72 26.52
CA LEU A 53 14.63 34.86 26.60
C LEU A 53 15.91 35.67 26.89
N ASN A 54 15.87 37.00 26.74
CA ASN A 54 17.02 37.88 26.98
C ASN A 54 17.04 38.44 28.40
N SER A 55 15.89 38.46 29.07
CA SER A 55 15.73 39.06 30.40
C SER A 55 15.16 38.04 31.39
N PRO A 56 15.87 37.71 32.48
CA PRO A 56 15.38 36.76 33.46
C PRO A 56 14.19 37.33 34.21
N VAL A 57 13.02 36.74 33.99
CA VAL A 57 11.81 36.98 34.80
C VAL A 57 11.66 35.80 35.73
N ILE A 58 12.06 35.94 36.99
CA ILE A 58 11.87 34.90 38.01
C ILE A 58 10.46 35.09 38.57
N ASN A 59 9.52 34.28 38.08
CA ASN A 59 8.16 34.18 38.60
C ASN A 59 7.94 32.78 39.20
N ASN A 60 6.82 32.59 39.88
CA ASN A 60 6.46 31.30 40.49
C ASN A 60 5.87 30.30 39.47
N ASP A 61 6.06 30.56 38.16
CA ASP A 61 5.54 29.73 37.09
C ASP A 61 6.47 28.55 36.83
N ARG A 62 5.91 27.37 37.05
CA ARG A 62 6.55 26.08 36.88
C ARG A 62 6.91 25.75 35.42
N ASN A 63 6.34 26.45 34.44
CA ASN A 63 6.58 26.24 33.02
C ASN A 63 7.54 27.29 32.41
N ASN A 64 8.05 28.21 33.24
CA ASN A 64 8.98 29.24 32.80
C ASN A 64 10.33 28.63 32.35
N PRO A 65 10.79 28.89 31.12
CA PRO A 65 12.09 28.43 30.61
C PRO A 65 13.28 28.75 31.52
N TRP A 66 13.25 29.88 32.23
CA TRP A 66 14.31 30.28 33.17
C TRP A 66 14.39 29.37 34.41
N LEU A 67 13.31 28.67 34.76
CA LEU A 67 13.30 27.68 35.84
C LEU A 67 13.68 26.27 35.35
N LEU A 68 13.44 26.00 34.07
CA LEU A 68 13.65 24.68 33.43
C LEU A 68 15.09 24.46 32.93
N THR A 69 15.84 25.53 32.71
CA THR A 69 17.24 25.49 32.28
C THR A 69 18.18 25.01 33.39
N ASP A 70 19.41 24.63 33.01
CA ASP A 70 20.42 24.16 33.96
C ASP A 70 20.79 25.28 34.98
N GLN A 71 20.63 24.97 36.26
CA GLN A 71 20.97 25.83 37.39
C GLN A 71 22.13 25.23 38.20
N TYR A 72 23.17 26.03 38.42
CA TYR A 72 24.37 25.60 39.13
C TYR A 72 24.43 26.23 40.52
N TYR A 73 24.38 25.39 41.54
CA TYR A 73 24.46 25.79 42.94
C TYR A 73 25.89 25.61 43.46
N GLN A 74 26.37 26.59 44.21
CA GLN A 74 27.64 26.45 44.91
C GLN A 74 27.47 25.54 46.13
N ILE A 75 28.35 24.56 46.22
CA ILE A 75 28.50 23.70 47.39
C ILE A 75 29.56 24.33 48.30
N ASN A 76 29.19 24.60 49.54
CA ASN A 76 30.06 25.14 50.56
C ASN A 76 31.00 24.05 51.11
N SER A 77 32.11 24.46 51.73
CA SER A 77 33.10 23.54 52.33
C SER A 77 32.54 22.64 53.43
N ASP A 78 31.38 22.98 54.00
CA ASP A 78 30.66 22.22 55.02
C ASP A 78 29.69 21.17 54.44
N GLY A 79 29.63 21.04 53.12
CA GLY A 79 28.71 20.14 52.40
C GLY A 79 27.29 20.69 52.25
N SER A 80 26.99 21.88 52.76
CA SER A 80 25.72 22.57 52.49
C SER A 80 25.74 23.19 51.08
N TYR A 81 24.57 23.32 50.45
CA TYR A 81 24.44 24.03 49.18
C TYR A 81 23.71 25.35 49.38
N SER A 82 24.12 26.37 48.62
CA SER A 82 23.40 27.66 48.58
C SER A 82 21.98 27.46 48.09
N LYS A 83 21.00 28.13 48.71
CA LYS A 83 19.59 28.07 48.28
C LYS A 83 19.33 28.78 46.94
N SER A 84 20.25 29.65 46.51
CA SER A 84 20.16 30.38 45.25
C SER A 84 21.27 29.93 44.29
N PRO A 85 20.95 29.75 43.00
CA PRO A 85 21.94 29.35 42.01
C PRO A 85 22.95 30.49 41.76
N VAL A 86 24.19 30.13 41.51
CA VAL A 86 25.27 31.08 41.19
C VAL A 86 25.35 31.33 39.69
N LEU A 87 25.11 30.30 38.88
CA LEU A 87 25.05 30.41 37.42
C LEU A 87 23.74 29.78 36.94
N VAL A 88 23.07 30.48 36.04
CA VAL A 88 21.87 30.00 35.34
C VAL A 88 22.19 30.04 33.85
N ARG A 89 22.03 28.91 33.17
CA ARG A 89 22.21 28.85 31.73
C ARG A 89 21.08 29.62 31.04
N GLN A 90 21.40 30.50 30.09
CA GLN A 90 20.37 31.22 29.34
C GLN A 90 19.48 30.21 28.59
N PRO A 91 18.14 30.27 28.77
CA PRO A 91 17.23 29.39 28.07
C PRO A 91 17.18 29.76 26.58
N ASP A 92 16.89 28.76 25.77
CA ASP A 92 16.65 28.91 24.34
C ASP A 92 15.20 28.51 24.02
N SER A 93 14.78 28.78 22.79
CA SER A 93 13.49 28.37 22.22
C SER A 93 13.21 26.87 22.35
N SER A 94 14.27 26.05 22.46
CA SER A 94 14.21 24.60 22.65
C SER A 94 14.02 24.17 24.12
N THR A 95 14.27 25.05 25.10
CA THR A 95 14.20 24.70 26.54
C THR A 95 12.78 24.36 26.99
N ASN A 96 11.78 25.09 26.47
CA ASN A 96 10.37 24.72 26.57
C ASN A 96 9.73 24.79 25.18
N MET A 97 9.80 23.69 24.43
CA MET A 97 9.19 23.60 23.10
C MET A 97 7.65 23.73 23.13
N PHE A 98 7.00 23.60 24.29
CA PHE A 98 5.55 23.72 24.42
C PHE A 98 5.08 25.14 24.71
N ALA A 99 6.00 26.12 24.78
CA ALA A 99 5.64 27.53 24.98
C ALA A 99 4.91 28.13 23.77
N TRP A 100 5.13 27.60 22.56
CA TRP A 100 4.47 28.05 21.34
C TRP A 100 3.76 26.89 20.64
N PRO A 101 2.61 27.13 19.98
CA PRO A 101 1.83 26.07 19.35
C PRO A 101 2.58 25.40 18.18
N GLN A 102 3.42 26.15 17.46
CA GLN A 102 4.21 25.61 16.34
C GLN A 102 5.27 24.63 16.82
N THR A 103 6.00 25.00 17.87
CA THR A 103 7.06 24.16 18.47
C THR A 103 6.48 23.00 19.26
N SER A 104 5.27 23.14 19.82
CA SER A 104 4.56 22.04 20.48
C SER A 104 4.26 20.90 19.50
N LEU A 105 3.79 21.22 18.29
CA LEU A 105 3.55 20.22 17.26
C LEU A 105 4.85 19.50 16.86
N LEU A 106 5.95 20.23 16.74
CA LEU A 106 7.27 19.63 16.49
C LEU A 106 7.74 18.74 17.64
N ALA A 107 7.54 19.16 18.89
CA ALA A 107 7.87 18.37 20.08
C ALA A 107 7.11 17.03 20.11
N MET A 108 5.83 17.04 19.72
CA MET A 108 5.03 15.81 19.61
C MET A 108 5.48 14.91 18.47
N TYR A 109 5.92 15.49 17.35
CA TYR A 109 6.52 14.73 16.25
C TYR A 109 7.83 14.07 16.68
N LEU A 110 8.71 14.77 17.41
CA LEU A 110 9.94 14.20 17.97
C LEU A 110 9.62 13.05 18.92
N LEU A 111 8.63 13.25 19.80
CA LEU A 111 8.17 12.20 20.72
C LEU A 111 7.60 10.99 19.99
N LEU A 112 6.91 11.20 18.86
CA LEU A 112 6.43 10.11 18.00
C LEU A 112 7.57 9.27 17.41
N THR A 113 8.68 9.92 17.06
CA THR A 113 9.90 9.24 16.56
C THR A 113 10.75 8.61 17.67
N GLY A 114 10.35 8.79 18.94
CA GLY A 114 11.04 8.24 20.11
C GLY A 114 12.00 9.22 20.81
N ASP A 115 12.10 10.45 20.34
CA ASP A 115 12.91 11.49 20.99
C ASP A 115 12.12 12.18 22.10
N SER A 116 12.55 11.97 23.35
CA SER A 116 11.92 12.52 24.56
C SER A 116 12.62 13.78 25.10
N SER A 117 13.59 14.34 24.38
CA SER A 117 14.33 15.55 24.77
C SER A 117 13.42 16.76 25.04
N SER A 118 12.28 16.85 24.36
CA SER A 118 11.30 17.91 24.57
C SER A 118 10.65 17.87 25.96
N LEU A 119 10.62 16.70 26.60
CA LEU A 119 10.02 16.49 27.91
C LEU A 119 11.04 16.36 29.04
N SER A 120 12.34 16.22 28.74
CA SER A 120 13.37 15.95 29.75
C SER A 120 13.52 17.06 30.78
N SER A 121 13.17 18.30 30.43
CA SER A 121 13.21 19.44 31.34
C SER A 121 12.13 19.39 32.44
N PHE A 122 11.13 18.50 32.32
CA PHE A 122 9.97 18.47 33.21
C PHE A 122 10.00 17.26 34.15
N PRO A 123 9.95 17.46 35.48
CA PRO A 123 9.87 16.36 36.43
C PRO A 123 8.48 15.69 36.41
N TYR A 124 8.44 14.38 36.14
CA TYR A 124 7.19 13.61 36.09
C TYR A 124 6.57 13.33 37.47
N LEU A 125 7.40 13.23 38.51
CA LEU A 125 6.97 12.79 39.86
C LEU A 125 6.01 13.79 40.50
N GLU A 126 6.20 15.08 40.24
CA GLU A 126 5.37 16.16 40.76
C GLU A 126 4.16 16.49 39.87
N ARG A 127 4.11 15.92 38.66
CA ARG A 127 3.16 16.30 37.60
C ARG A 127 2.43 15.09 37.06
N HIS A 128 1.46 14.59 37.83
CA HIS A 128 0.67 13.42 37.46
C HIS A 128 -0.02 13.54 36.10
N SER A 129 -0.58 14.71 35.76
CA SER A 129 -1.22 14.93 34.46
C SER A 129 -0.26 14.81 33.29
N LEU A 130 0.99 15.26 33.45
CA LEU A 130 2.02 15.16 32.43
C LEU A 130 2.43 13.69 32.20
N ALA A 131 2.65 12.97 33.30
CA ALA A 131 2.99 11.55 33.25
C ALA A 131 1.87 10.74 32.58
N LEU A 132 0.61 10.99 32.97
CA LEU A 132 -0.55 10.32 32.39
C LEU A 132 -0.69 10.62 30.89
N LEU A 133 -0.52 11.88 30.47
CA LEU A 133 -0.61 12.28 29.07
C LEU A 133 0.52 11.64 28.24
N THR A 134 1.74 11.57 28.78
CA THR A 134 2.90 10.95 28.13
C THR A 134 2.72 9.44 27.97
N ILE A 135 2.28 8.74 29.01
CA ILE A 135 2.00 7.29 28.96
C ILE A 135 0.89 7.01 27.96
N THR A 136 -0.20 7.78 28.01
CA THR A 136 -1.34 7.62 27.10
C THR A 136 -0.92 7.87 25.65
N PHE A 137 -0.14 8.93 25.40
CA PHE A 137 0.39 9.22 24.08
C PHE A 137 1.28 8.09 23.57
N SER A 138 2.22 7.61 24.38
CA SER A 138 3.13 6.52 24.00
C SER A 138 2.38 5.22 23.71
N PHE A 139 1.39 4.87 24.53
CA PHE A 139 0.57 3.68 24.29
C PHE A 139 -0.19 3.79 22.97
N PHE A 140 -0.85 4.92 22.73
CA PHE A 140 -1.66 5.09 21.54
C PHE A 140 -0.80 5.19 20.28
N THR A 141 0.33 5.88 20.31
CA THR A 141 1.15 6.08 19.12
C THR A 141 2.12 4.93 18.87
N VAL A 142 3.00 4.63 19.82
CA VAL A 142 4.08 3.64 19.65
C VAL A 142 3.51 2.22 19.60
N ILE A 143 2.61 1.88 20.52
CA ILE A 143 2.10 0.50 20.62
C ILE A 143 0.96 0.26 19.63
N TYR A 144 0.01 1.19 19.51
CA TYR A 144 -1.16 0.98 18.67
C TYR A 144 -0.98 1.50 17.24
N LEU A 145 -0.80 2.81 17.04
CA LEU A 145 -0.82 3.40 15.71
C LEU A 145 0.37 3.02 14.84
N MET A 146 1.61 3.02 15.35
CA MET A 146 2.79 2.67 14.55
C MET A 146 2.77 1.20 14.12
N ASN A 147 2.37 0.31 15.02
CA ASN A 147 2.23 -1.11 14.68
C ASN A 147 1.08 -1.35 13.69
N LEU A 148 -0.06 -0.66 13.87
CA LEU A 148 -1.16 -0.70 12.90
C LEU A 148 -0.73 -0.12 11.54
N PHE A 149 0.04 0.98 11.54
CA PHE A 149 0.56 1.61 10.33
C PHE A 149 1.46 0.67 9.55
N ILE A 150 2.39 0.00 10.24
CA ILE A 150 3.27 -1.02 9.65
C ILE A 150 2.45 -2.17 9.06
N GLY A 151 1.42 -2.65 9.78
CA GLY A 151 0.52 -3.70 9.28
C GLY A 151 -0.26 -3.29 8.03
N LEU A 152 -0.80 -2.06 8.01
CA LEU A 152 -1.47 -1.50 6.84
C LEU A 152 -0.52 -1.30 5.66
N LEU A 153 0.71 -0.86 5.93
CA LEU A 153 1.74 -0.68 4.92
C LEU A 153 2.09 -2.02 4.28
N ASN A 154 2.29 -3.06 5.08
CA ASN A 154 2.60 -4.40 4.59
C ASN A 154 1.49 -4.96 3.69
N ASN A 155 0.23 -4.85 4.13
CA ASN A 155 -0.93 -5.28 3.35
C ASN A 155 -1.06 -4.48 2.04
N ALA A 156 -0.89 -3.16 2.09
CA ALA A 156 -0.95 -2.32 0.90
C ALA A 156 0.17 -2.64 -0.09
N ILE A 157 1.38 -2.95 0.40
CA ILE A 157 2.50 -3.38 -0.45
C ILE A 157 2.14 -4.70 -1.15
N GLU A 158 1.56 -5.66 -0.44
CA GLU A 158 1.16 -6.96 -1.00
C GLU A 158 0.14 -6.79 -2.15
N VAL A 159 -0.89 -5.96 -1.95
CA VAL A 159 -1.91 -5.66 -2.98
C VAL A 159 -1.31 -4.92 -4.18
N ASN A 160 -0.36 -4.02 -3.96
CA ASN A 160 0.22 -3.20 -5.02
C ASN A 160 1.44 -3.82 -5.71
N ASN A 161 1.96 -4.94 -5.20
CA ASN A 161 3.08 -5.69 -5.79
C ASN A 161 2.65 -6.60 -6.97
N ASP A 162 1.67 -6.14 -7.77
CA ASP A 162 1.28 -6.78 -9.01
C ASP A 162 1.87 -6.00 -10.19
N HIS A 163 2.48 -6.72 -11.13
CA HIS A 163 2.97 -6.16 -12.38
C HIS A 163 1.85 -5.46 -13.16
N ALA A 164 0.60 -5.94 -13.06
CA ALA A 164 -0.55 -5.29 -13.67
C ALA A 164 -0.76 -3.86 -13.16
N ASN A 165 -0.62 -3.63 -11.86
CA ASN A 165 -0.76 -2.30 -11.26
C ASN A 165 0.31 -1.32 -11.74
N TYR A 166 1.54 -1.80 -11.96
CA TYR A 166 2.59 -0.99 -12.60
C TYR A 166 2.21 -0.58 -14.02
N LEU A 167 1.69 -1.51 -14.84
CA LEU A 167 1.28 -1.21 -16.22
C LEU A 167 0.11 -0.22 -16.28
N ILE A 168 -0.85 -0.33 -15.35
CA ILE A 168 -1.98 0.62 -15.24
C ILE A 168 -1.48 2.02 -14.87
N GLU A 169 -0.57 2.13 -13.89
CA GLU A 169 -0.03 3.44 -13.51
C GLU A 169 0.84 4.03 -14.64
N LYS A 170 1.57 3.19 -15.38
CA LYS A 170 2.33 3.59 -16.58
C LYS A 170 1.42 4.10 -17.69
N SER A 171 0.30 3.43 -17.97
CA SER A 171 -0.64 3.85 -19.01
C SER A 171 -1.32 5.17 -18.67
N ARG A 172 -1.68 5.37 -17.39
CA ARG A 172 -2.22 6.64 -16.89
C ARG A 172 -1.26 7.80 -17.13
N ILE A 173 0.02 7.61 -16.79
CA ILE A 173 1.06 8.63 -17.01
C ILE A 173 1.23 8.93 -18.51
N ILE A 174 1.23 7.90 -19.36
CA ILE A 174 1.31 8.08 -20.81
C ILE A 174 0.11 8.90 -21.32
N GLY A 175 -1.10 8.60 -20.84
CA GLY A 175 -2.30 9.38 -21.18
C GLY A 175 -2.24 10.83 -20.71
N GLU A 176 -1.71 11.10 -19.52
CA GLU A 176 -1.48 12.46 -19.02
C GLU A 176 -0.45 13.21 -19.88
N ILE A 177 0.64 12.55 -20.27
CA ILE A 177 1.65 13.13 -21.17
C ILE A 177 1.04 13.43 -22.54
N GLU A 178 0.25 12.51 -23.10
CA GLU A 178 -0.40 12.70 -24.40
C GLU A 178 -1.35 13.90 -24.38
N LEU A 179 -2.11 14.06 -23.29
CA LEU A 179 -3.12 15.11 -23.18
C LEU A 179 -2.53 16.49 -22.87
N PHE A 180 -1.55 16.58 -21.95
CA PHE A 180 -1.09 17.86 -21.40
C PHE A 180 0.30 18.29 -21.88
N HIS A 181 1.14 17.36 -22.35
CA HIS A 181 2.56 17.65 -22.59
C HIS A 181 3.00 17.50 -24.06
N LEU A 182 2.17 16.92 -24.94
CA LEU A 182 2.50 16.78 -26.37
C LEU A 182 1.82 17.85 -27.23
N PHE A 183 2.59 18.42 -28.16
CA PHE A 183 2.05 19.30 -29.20
C PHE A 183 1.21 18.54 -30.24
N PRO A 184 0.25 19.20 -30.91
CA PRO A 184 -0.62 18.57 -31.91
C PRO A 184 0.13 17.83 -33.02
N HIS A 185 1.34 18.30 -33.39
CA HIS A 185 2.16 17.64 -34.41
C HIS A 185 2.83 16.36 -33.88
N GLN A 186 3.24 16.32 -32.61
CA GLN A 186 3.91 15.15 -32.00
C GLN A 186 2.95 13.98 -31.84
N ARG A 187 1.67 14.27 -31.55
CA ARG A 187 0.60 13.26 -31.45
C ARG A 187 0.26 12.58 -32.79
N ARG A 188 0.70 13.15 -33.91
CA ARG A 188 0.47 12.60 -35.26
C ARG A 188 1.69 11.84 -35.80
N TRP A 189 2.76 11.73 -35.02
CA TRP A 189 3.94 10.98 -35.42
C TRP A 189 3.70 9.47 -35.33
N ARG A 190 3.58 8.83 -36.49
CA ARG A 190 3.33 7.38 -36.61
C ARG A 190 4.40 6.51 -35.94
N THR A 191 5.61 7.03 -35.75
CA THR A 191 6.69 6.33 -35.07
C THR A 191 6.49 6.27 -33.54
N TRP A 192 5.79 7.23 -32.95
CA TRP A 192 5.47 7.25 -31.51
C TRP A 192 4.06 6.73 -31.22
N PHE A 193 3.14 6.93 -32.16
CA PHE A 193 1.75 6.47 -32.09
C PHE A 193 1.45 5.58 -33.31
N PRO A 194 1.78 4.27 -33.23
CA PRO A 194 1.52 3.36 -34.33
C PRO A 194 0.02 3.07 -34.50
N ASP A 195 -0.42 2.91 -35.75
CA ASP A 195 -1.80 2.57 -36.07
C ASP A 195 -2.15 1.10 -35.71
N VAL A 196 -1.13 0.23 -35.62
CA VAL A 196 -1.29 -1.22 -35.40
C VAL A 196 -0.25 -1.70 -34.39
N ILE A 197 -0.69 -2.51 -33.41
CA ILE A 197 0.17 -3.15 -32.40
C ILE A 197 0.02 -4.67 -32.55
N TYR A 198 1.14 -5.35 -32.80
CA TYR A 198 1.20 -6.81 -32.81
C TYR A 198 1.63 -7.31 -31.43
N TYR A 199 0.90 -8.28 -30.89
CA TYR A 199 1.21 -8.90 -29.61
C TYR A 199 0.86 -10.39 -29.66
N GLU A 200 1.72 -11.22 -29.07
CA GLU A 200 1.51 -12.67 -28.98
C GLU A 200 0.86 -13.01 -27.65
N VAL A 201 -0.27 -13.72 -27.69
CA VAL A 201 -1.02 -14.13 -26.50
C VAL A 201 -1.52 -15.56 -26.66
N PRO A 202 -1.48 -16.38 -25.60
CA PRO A 202 -2.06 -17.72 -25.62
C PRO A 202 -3.55 -17.70 -26.00
N VAL A 203 -3.96 -18.61 -26.88
CA VAL A 203 -5.35 -18.70 -27.39
C VAL A 203 -6.37 -18.84 -26.26
N ASP A 204 -6.02 -19.55 -25.19
CA ASP A 204 -6.90 -19.76 -24.03
C ASP A 204 -7.23 -18.45 -23.29
N GLU A 205 -6.26 -17.54 -23.18
CA GLU A 205 -6.43 -16.25 -22.50
C GLU A 205 -7.26 -15.29 -23.35
N VAL A 206 -7.05 -15.30 -24.67
CA VAL A 206 -7.89 -14.58 -25.64
C VAL A 206 -9.34 -15.07 -25.56
N ARG A 207 -9.56 -16.39 -25.48
CA ARG A 207 -10.91 -16.96 -25.31
C ARG A 207 -11.60 -16.47 -24.04
N LYS A 208 -10.88 -16.50 -22.92
CA LYS A 208 -11.40 -16.02 -21.62
C LYS A 208 -11.81 -14.56 -21.69
N GLN A 209 -10.97 -13.70 -22.30
CA GLN A 209 -11.23 -12.28 -22.49
C GLN A 209 -12.47 -12.04 -23.38
N ILE A 210 -12.60 -12.75 -24.50
CA ILE A 210 -13.76 -12.64 -25.40
C ILE A 210 -15.05 -13.03 -24.67
N HIS A 211 -15.05 -14.11 -23.89
CA HIS A 211 -16.21 -14.50 -23.08
C HIS A 211 -16.57 -13.46 -22.01
N GLN A 212 -15.57 -12.89 -21.33
CA GLN A 212 -15.80 -11.82 -20.37
C GLN A 212 -16.42 -10.60 -21.04
N LEU A 213 -15.90 -10.17 -22.19
CA LEU A 213 -16.45 -9.06 -22.97
C LEU A 213 -17.88 -9.32 -23.43
N ASP A 214 -18.20 -10.52 -23.92
CA ASP A 214 -19.56 -10.87 -24.34
C ASP A 214 -20.54 -10.95 -23.15
N SER A 215 -20.04 -11.27 -21.95
CA SER A 215 -20.84 -11.24 -20.72
C SER A 215 -21.08 -9.80 -20.23
N THR A 216 -20.06 -8.94 -20.26
CA THR A 216 -20.11 -7.55 -19.77
C THR A 216 -20.74 -6.59 -20.78
N ALA A 217 -20.68 -6.88 -22.08
CA ALA A 217 -21.35 -6.10 -23.13
C ALA A 217 -22.88 -6.10 -22.98
N ARG A 218 -23.46 -7.06 -22.25
CA ARG A 218 -24.87 -7.05 -21.84
C ARG A 218 -25.16 -6.02 -20.73
N SER A 219 -24.13 -5.41 -20.15
CA SER A 219 -24.18 -4.49 -19.01
C SER A 219 -23.36 -3.21 -19.30
N SER A 220 -23.91 -2.35 -20.16
CA SER A 220 -23.69 -0.89 -20.15
C SER A 220 -22.25 -0.34 -20.15
N SER A 221 -21.41 -0.71 -21.13
CA SER A 221 -20.18 0.06 -21.44
C SER A 221 -20.37 0.83 -22.75
N ASN A 222 -20.21 2.16 -22.72
CA ASN A 222 -20.22 3.02 -23.90
C ASN A 222 -18.99 2.83 -24.82
N TYR A 223 -17.99 2.06 -24.38
CA TYR A 223 -16.76 1.79 -25.11
C TYR A 223 -16.49 0.29 -25.11
N SER A 224 -17.16 -0.44 -25.99
CA SER A 224 -16.88 -1.86 -26.23
C SER A 224 -15.87 -2.00 -27.38
N PRO A 225 -14.79 -2.76 -27.22
CA PRO A 225 -13.83 -2.98 -28.30
C PRO A 225 -14.48 -3.76 -29.45
N ILE A 226 -14.12 -3.42 -30.69
CA ILE A 226 -14.58 -4.14 -31.87
C ILE A 226 -13.72 -5.38 -32.05
N ILE A 227 -14.33 -6.56 -31.89
CA ILE A 227 -13.68 -7.85 -32.12
C ILE A 227 -13.98 -8.31 -33.54
N SER A 228 -12.94 -8.56 -34.34
CA SER A 228 -13.11 -9.08 -35.71
C SER A 228 -13.72 -10.49 -35.71
N SER A 229 -14.55 -10.80 -36.71
CA SER A 229 -15.10 -12.15 -36.90
C SER A 229 -14.01 -13.21 -37.07
N ARG A 230 -12.95 -12.88 -37.83
CA ARG A 230 -11.79 -13.76 -38.02
C ARG A 230 -11.14 -14.19 -36.71
N LEU A 231 -11.03 -13.31 -35.72
CA LEU A 231 -10.45 -13.65 -34.43
C LEU A 231 -11.34 -14.66 -33.68
N ARG A 232 -12.66 -14.51 -33.76
CA ARG A 232 -13.61 -15.47 -33.15
C ARG A 232 -13.48 -16.84 -33.80
N ASP A 233 -13.41 -16.89 -35.12
CA ASP A 233 -13.23 -18.15 -35.86
C ASP A 233 -11.94 -18.88 -35.47
N ILE A 234 -10.84 -18.15 -35.23
CA ILE A 234 -9.55 -18.71 -34.80
C ILE A 234 -9.58 -19.17 -33.33
N VAL A 235 -10.29 -18.45 -32.47
CA VAL A 235 -10.33 -18.72 -31.02
C VAL A 235 -11.34 -19.82 -30.67
N ASP A 236 -12.38 -20.04 -31.47
CA ASP A 236 -13.36 -21.14 -31.31
C ASP A 236 -12.80 -22.53 -31.67
N VAL A 237 -11.53 -22.63 -32.09
CA VAL A 237 -10.85 -23.90 -32.33
C VAL A 237 -10.79 -24.72 -31.03
N PRO A 238 -11.25 -25.99 -31.01
CA PRO A 238 -11.27 -26.81 -29.81
C PRO A 238 -9.88 -26.91 -29.17
N LYS A 239 -9.80 -26.89 -27.83
CA LYS A 239 -8.54 -27.02 -27.06
C LYS A 239 -7.75 -28.22 -27.58
N SER A 240 -6.42 -28.08 -27.67
CA SER A 240 -5.54 -29.20 -28.03
C SER A 240 -5.73 -30.36 -27.04
N TYR A 241 -5.69 -31.61 -27.53
CA TYR A 241 -5.91 -32.82 -26.72
C TYR A 241 -5.12 -32.82 -25.41
N ASN A 242 -3.86 -32.39 -25.46
CA ASN A 242 -2.97 -32.34 -24.29
C ASN A 242 -3.42 -31.32 -23.23
N GLN A 243 -3.91 -30.15 -23.66
CA GLN A 243 -4.43 -29.13 -22.73
C GLN A 243 -5.78 -29.54 -22.14
N GLN A 244 -6.62 -30.21 -22.93
CA GLN A 244 -7.88 -30.80 -22.46
C GLN A 244 -7.63 -31.86 -21.37
N GLN A 245 -6.58 -32.67 -21.55
CA GLN A 245 -6.19 -33.69 -20.58
C GLN A 245 -5.63 -33.06 -19.28
N GLN A 246 -4.86 -31.98 -19.39
CA GLN A 246 -4.32 -31.24 -18.25
C GLN A 246 -5.42 -30.58 -17.40
N ASP A 247 -6.40 -29.94 -18.05
CA ASP A 247 -7.54 -29.30 -17.38
C ASP A 247 -8.38 -30.33 -16.62
N LEU A 248 -8.71 -31.46 -17.25
CA LEU A 248 -9.44 -32.54 -16.60
C LEU A 248 -8.71 -33.08 -15.37
N LEU A 249 -7.39 -33.26 -15.46
CA LEU A 249 -6.57 -33.71 -14.33
C LEU A 249 -6.59 -32.70 -13.18
N SER A 250 -6.49 -31.40 -13.48
CA SER A 250 -6.55 -30.34 -12.47
C SER A 250 -7.92 -30.25 -11.78
N GLU A 251 -9.01 -30.47 -12.52
CA GLU A 251 -10.38 -30.47 -11.98
C GLU A 251 -10.60 -31.68 -11.05
N PHE A 252 -10.11 -32.87 -11.44
CA PHE A 252 -10.11 -34.05 -10.57
C PHE A 252 -9.32 -33.82 -9.27
N GLU A 253 -8.17 -33.17 -9.35
CA GLU A 253 -7.34 -32.88 -8.18
C GLU A 253 -8.00 -31.88 -7.23
N ALA A 254 -8.65 -30.85 -7.78
CA ALA A 254 -9.45 -29.89 -7.02
C ALA A 254 -10.63 -30.58 -6.30
N ILE A 255 -11.37 -31.45 -6.99
CA ILE A 255 -12.46 -32.24 -6.39
C ILE A 255 -11.93 -33.15 -5.29
N ASN A 256 -10.81 -33.83 -5.51
CA ASN A 256 -10.22 -34.71 -4.51
C ASN A 256 -9.75 -33.94 -3.27
N SER A 257 -9.17 -32.75 -3.44
CA SER A 257 -8.78 -31.90 -2.31
C SER A 257 -9.99 -31.41 -1.51
N PHE A 258 -11.10 -31.09 -2.19
CA PHE A 258 -12.36 -30.69 -1.58
C PHE A 258 -13.01 -31.85 -0.79
N LEU A 259 -13.06 -33.05 -1.38
CA LEU A 259 -13.56 -34.26 -0.70
C LEU A 259 -12.70 -34.62 0.52
N LYS A 260 -11.38 -34.48 0.42
CA LYS A 260 -10.47 -34.70 1.56
C LYS A 260 -10.71 -33.68 2.67
N LYS A 261 -11.04 -32.43 2.33
CA LYS A 261 -11.42 -31.39 3.29
C LYS A 261 -12.74 -31.70 3.99
N ILE A 262 -13.73 -32.22 3.25
CA ILE A 262 -15.01 -32.70 3.82
C ILE A 262 -14.80 -33.91 4.75
N ASN A 263 -13.89 -34.83 4.43
CA ASN A 263 -13.60 -35.98 5.29
C ASN A 263 -12.70 -35.65 6.48
N GLY A 264 -11.92 -34.55 6.43
CA GLY A 264 -11.04 -34.11 7.52
C GLY A 264 -11.73 -33.27 8.59
N GLU A 265 -12.79 -32.55 8.23
CA GLU A 265 -13.69 -31.88 9.18
C GLU A 265 -14.87 -32.82 9.49
N GLY A 266 -14.77 -33.57 10.59
CA GLY A 266 -15.85 -34.41 11.07
C GLY A 266 -17.14 -33.60 11.30
N ILE A 267 -18.08 -33.67 10.36
CA ILE A 267 -19.43 -33.13 10.53
C ILE A 267 -20.42 -34.30 10.60
N HIS A 268 -20.83 -34.59 11.83
CA HIS A 268 -22.16 -35.12 12.11
C HIS A 268 -23.19 -34.19 11.47
N ARG A 269 -23.82 -34.59 10.36
CA ARG A 269 -25.20 -34.24 10.03
C ARG A 269 -25.77 -35.21 9.01
N GLN A 270 -26.86 -35.85 9.43
CA GLN A 270 -27.67 -36.79 8.70
C GLN A 270 -28.17 -36.17 7.38
N PHE A 271 -27.94 -36.87 6.26
CA PHE A 271 -28.80 -36.77 5.09
C PHE A 271 -29.28 -38.16 4.71
N SER A 272 -30.58 -38.36 4.92
CA SER A 272 -31.32 -39.58 4.63
C SER A 272 -31.33 -39.86 3.12
N ILE A 273 -30.89 -41.04 2.74
CA ILE A 273 -31.05 -41.58 1.39
C ILE A 273 -32.44 -42.19 1.28
N SER A 274 -33.30 -41.59 0.46
CA SER A 274 -34.47 -42.28 -0.08
C SER A 274 -34.67 -41.86 -1.53
N SER A 275 -34.19 -42.69 -2.46
CA SER A 275 -34.98 -43.23 -3.58
C SER A 275 -34.05 -43.66 -4.70
N ILE A 276 -33.89 -44.98 -4.79
CA ILE A 276 -33.34 -45.75 -5.89
C ILE A 276 -34.22 -45.53 -7.14
N GLY A 277 -33.61 -45.29 -8.29
CA GLY A 277 -34.26 -45.15 -9.59
C GLY A 277 -33.33 -45.53 -10.72
N ASN A 278 -33.23 -46.84 -10.95
CA ASN A 278 -32.47 -47.55 -11.96
C ASN A 278 -32.82 -47.08 -13.39
N THR A 279 -31.85 -46.85 -14.28
CA THR A 279 -31.93 -47.27 -15.69
C THR A 279 -30.55 -47.23 -16.38
N SER A 280 -30.04 -48.42 -16.64
CA SER A 280 -28.95 -48.74 -17.54
C SER A 280 -29.31 -48.47 -19.01
N LYS A 281 -28.44 -47.82 -19.78
CA LYS A 281 -28.31 -48.07 -21.23
C LYS A 281 -26.85 -48.14 -21.65
N LEU A 282 -26.48 -49.34 -22.07
CA LEU A 282 -25.21 -49.76 -22.66
C LEU A 282 -25.20 -49.42 -24.16
N PHE A 283 -24.13 -48.83 -24.69
CA PHE A 283 -23.76 -49.00 -26.11
C PHE A 283 -22.23 -48.96 -26.30
N LYS A 284 -21.75 -49.86 -27.17
CA LYS A 284 -20.37 -50.32 -27.37
C LYS A 284 -19.51 -49.37 -28.24
N PRO A 285 -18.15 -49.48 -28.20
CA PRO A 285 -17.22 -48.64 -28.95
C PRO A 285 -16.96 -49.17 -30.38
N GLY A 286 -16.74 -48.26 -31.33
CA GLY A 286 -16.29 -48.54 -32.70
C GLY A 286 -14.92 -47.90 -32.98
N THR A 287 -14.01 -48.70 -33.54
CA THR A 287 -12.60 -48.44 -33.90
C THR A 287 -12.46 -47.57 -35.18
N PRO A 288 -11.24 -47.09 -35.55
CA PRO A 288 -11.00 -45.75 -36.09
C PRO A 288 -10.91 -45.71 -37.63
N GLY A 289 -11.40 -44.63 -38.22
CA GLY A 289 -11.22 -44.30 -39.63
C GLY A 289 -10.05 -43.34 -39.83
N THR A 290 -8.99 -43.83 -40.44
CA THR A 290 -7.91 -43.07 -41.08
C THR A 290 -8.46 -42.09 -42.13
N ARG A 291 -8.08 -40.81 -42.03
CA ARG A 291 -8.02 -39.91 -43.18
C ARG A 291 -6.76 -39.05 -43.11
N ASP A 292 -6.01 -39.13 -44.20
CA ASP A 292 -4.77 -38.44 -44.49
C ASP A 292 -4.91 -36.91 -44.41
N ILE A 293 -3.94 -36.26 -43.76
CA ILE A 293 -3.67 -34.84 -43.93
C ILE A 293 -2.25 -34.73 -44.49
N LYS A 294 -2.20 -34.24 -45.73
CA LYS A 294 -0.98 -33.91 -46.49
C LYS A 294 -0.07 -32.99 -45.68
N THR A 295 1.17 -33.45 -45.48
CA THR A 295 2.32 -32.63 -45.11
C THR A 295 2.77 -31.81 -46.32
N TYR A 296 2.87 -30.49 -46.17
CA TYR A 296 3.69 -29.66 -47.05
C TYR A 296 5.03 -29.46 -46.34
N PHE A 297 6.04 -30.20 -46.80
CA PHE A 297 7.43 -29.83 -46.58
C PHE A 297 7.77 -28.70 -47.55
N SER A 298 8.37 -27.65 -47.02
CA SER A 298 9.03 -26.58 -47.76
C SER A 298 10.30 -27.13 -48.40
N ASP A 299 10.50 -26.88 -49.69
CA ASP A 299 11.81 -27.07 -50.32
C ASP A 299 12.73 -25.86 -50.00
N PRO A 300 14.04 -26.10 -49.82
CA PRO A 300 15.03 -25.09 -49.53
C PRO A 300 15.66 -24.60 -50.84
N ASP A 301 15.55 -23.31 -51.13
CA ASP A 301 16.54 -22.50 -51.86
C ASP A 301 15.91 -21.17 -52.28
N GLY A 302 16.57 -20.05 -51.98
CA GLY A 302 16.17 -18.75 -52.52
C GLY A 302 16.58 -17.52 -51.73
N THR A 303 17.90 -17.30 -51.66
CA THR A 303 18.57 -15.98 -51.79
C THR A 303 18.10 -14.79 -50.93
N TYR A 304 18.97 -14.42 -49.98
CA TYR A 304 19.17 -13.05 -49.50
C TYR A 304 19.54 -12.11 -50.66
N ILE A 305 18.86 -10.97 -50.78
CA ILE A 305 19.38 -9.74 -51.40
C ILE A 305 18.75 -8.54 -50.69
N ASP A 306 19.62 -7.67 -50.17
CA ASP A 306 19.52 -6.27 -49.68
C ASP A 306 18.20 -5.70 -49.12
#